data_AF-A0A6P0IKC5-F1
#
_entry.id   AF-A0A6P0IKC5-F1
#
_cell.length_a   1.000
_cell.length_b   1.000
_cell.length_c   1.000
_cell.angle_alpha   90.00
_cell.angle_beta   90.00
_cell.angle_gamma   90.00
#
_symmetry.space_group_name_H-M   'P 1'
#
loop_
_entity.id
_entity.type
_entity.pdbx_description
1 polymer ?
#
loop_
_entity_poly.entity_id
_entity_poly.type
_entity_poly.pdbx_seq_one_letter_code
_entity_poly.pdbx_strand_id
1 'polypeptide(L)'
;RGLFNGKKGKGSKNEQSKEKVVEAGLRDLHVEENKYLKNNKITKANAMKAAKITKNKHPIFSSITVIDGGKDWDYDYTIRRSKREDGKKKAERDRKHSNQTCEDEVLERLQEEKDAICGSIPLPKCKPALDKLKAGKKLKGISVKGMTKNHVINRIRIIQECIDKRQQIQDECFGGKPDQRHEDAINQMKNALENCQELLDNYGDYI
;
A
#
# COMPACT_ATOMS: atom_id res chain seq x y z
N ARG A 1 27.34 49.72 19.86
CA ARG A 1 26.00 49.10 19.74
C ARG A 1 25.71 48.95 18.25
N GLY A 2 25.72 47.72 17.74
CA GLY A 2 25.77 47.42 16.31
C GLY A 2 24.47 47.70 15.57
N LEU A 3 24.63 48.29 14.39
CA LEU A 3 23.64 48.43 13.33
C LEU A 3 23.21 47.04 12.83
N PHE A 4 21.91 46.76 12.77
CA PHE A 4 21.36 45.74 11.88
C PHE A 4 20.41 46.38 10.87
N ASN A 5 20.87 46.37 9.62
CA ASN A 5 20.15 46.71 8.41
C ASN A 5 18.87 45.86 8.27
N GLY A 6 17.71 46.49 8.46
CA GLY A 6 16.42 45.95 8.03
C GLY A 6 16.27 46.08 6.51
N LYS A 7 16.80 45.11 5.78
CA LYS A 7 16.60 44.92 4.34
C LYS A 7 15.09 44.96 4.03
N LYS A 8 14.63 46.02 3.35
CA LYS A 8 13.34 46.04 2.64
C LYS A 8 13.36 44.93 1.60
N GLY A 9 12.80 43.78 1.94
CA GLY A 9 12.48 42.73 0.97
C GLY A 9 11.40 43.24 0.04
N LYS A 10 11.73 43.36 -1.24
CA LYS A 10 10.76 43.55 -2.33
C LYS A 10 9.76 42.38 -2.30
N GLY A 11 8.60 42.59 -1.67
CA GLY A 11 7.42 41.75 -1.92
C GLY A 11 7.12 41.80 -3.41
N SER A 12 7.17 40.65 -4.07
CA SER A 12 6.87 40.56 -5.50
C SER A 12 5.41 40.97 -5.73
N LYS A 13 5.09 41.66 -6.82
CA LYS A 13 3.70 42.07 -7.18
C LYS A 13 2.67 40.92 -7.09
N ASN A 14 3.14 39.67 -7.15
CA ASN A 14 2.36 38.44 -7.10
C ASN A 14 1.98 37.98 -5.66
N GLU A 15 2.63 38.53 -4.64
CA GLU A 15 2.35 38.27 -3.23
C GLU A 15 1.30 39.26 -2.71
N GLN A 16 1.47 40.53 -3.08
CA GLN A 16 0.50 41.59 -2.81
C GLN A 16 -0.86 41.37 -3.49
N SER A 17 -0.91 40.66 -4.62
CA SER A 17 -2.17 40.27 -5.26
C SER A 17 -2.90 39.16 -4.52
N LYS A 18 -2.17 38.20 -3.93
CA LYS A 18 -2.77 37.10 -3.15
C LYS A 18 -3.34 37.59 -1.84
N GLU A 19 -2.63 38.47 -1.14
CA GLU A 19 -3.14 39.10 0.10
C GLU A 19 -4.48 39.78 -0.12
N LYS A 20 -4.63 40.55 -1.22
CA LYS A 20 -5.90 41.19 -1.58
C LYS A 20 -7.04 40.20 -1.83
N VAL A 21 -6.75 39.05 -2.45
CA VAL A 21 -7.75 38.01 -2.71
C VAL A 21 -8.12 37.26 -1.41
N VAL A 22 -7.15 37.02 -0.53
CA VAL A 22 -7.42 36.48 0.82
C VAL A 22 -8.30 37.43 1.62
N GLU A 23 -7.97 38.72 1.64
CA GLU A 23 -8.73 39.75 2.33
C GLU A 23 -10.17 39.88 1.79
N ALA A 24 -10.36 39.81 0.48
CA ALA A 24 -11.69 39.77 -0.13
C ALA A 24 -12.47 38.53 0.33
N GLY A 25 -11.81 37.37 0.41
CA GLY A 25 -12.40 36.14 0.90
C GLY A 25 -12.80 36.18 2.38
N LEU A 26 -11.97 36.78 3.24
CA LEU A 26 -12.30 36.96 4.66
C LEU A 26 -13.43 37.96 4.87
N ARG A 27 -13.50 39.04 4.07
CA ARG A 27 -14.64 39.97 4.10
C ARG A 27 -15.95 39.27 3.71
N ASP A 28 -15.90 38.44 2.68
CA ASP A 28 -17.05 37.64 2.27
C ASP A 28 -17.47 36.64 3.35
N LEU A 29 -16.53 36.07 4.12
CA LEU A 29 -16.85 35.22 5.28
C LEU A 29 -17.73 35.96 6.28
N HIS A 30 -17.34 37.18 6.67
CA HIS A 30 -18.13 37.98 7.60
C HIS A 30 -19.51 38.35 7.04
N VAL A 31 -19.61 38.61 5.73
CA VAL A 31 -20.90 38.83 5.07
C VAL A 31 -21.77 37.57 5.12
N GLU A 32 -21.19 36.38 4.93
CA GLU A 32 -21.92 35.11 5.05
C GLU A 32 -22.35 34.82 6.49
N GLU A 33 -21.52 35.13 7.48
CA GLU A 33 -21.86 34.98 8.91
C GLU A 33 -23.07 35.81 9.31
N ASN A 34 -23.14 37.06 8.84
CA ASN A 34 -24.23 37.98 9.15
C ASN A 34 -25.62 37.42 8.79
N LYS A 35 -25.70 36.53 7.80
CA LYS A 35 -26.95 35.86 7.39
C LYS A 35 -27.47 34.88 8.45
N TYR A 36 -26.61 34.43 9.35
CA TYR A 36 -26.93 33.40 10.35
C TYR A 36 -26.92 33.93 11.80
N LEU A 37 -26.71 35.24 11.99
CA LEU A 37 -26.74 35.87 13.30
C LEU A 37 -28.16 35.84 13.90
N LYS A 38 -28.22 35.52 15.19
CA LYS A 38 -29.40 35.70 16.02
C LYS A 38 -28.97 36.39 17.31
N ASN A 39 -29.55 37.55 17.62
CA ASN A 39 -29.16 38.36 18.78
C ASN A 39 -27.63 38.64 18.82
N ASN A 40 -27.04 38.97 17.68
CA ASN A 40 -25.60 39.20 17.50
C ASN A 40 -24.70 38.01 17.86
N LYS A 41 -25.25 36.79 17.88
CA LYS A 41 -24.50 35.55 18.13
C LYS A 41 -24.68 34.56 16.98
N ILE A 42 -23.65 33.75 16.73
CA ILE A 42 -23.66 32.66 15.77
C ILE A 42 -23.33 31.34 16.47
N THR A 43 -23.97 30.26 16.03
CA THR A 43 -23.66 28.91 16.51
C THR A 43 -22.50 28.33 15.72
N LYS A 44 -21.73 27.41 16.32
CA LYS A 44 -20.64 26.68 15.64
C LYS A 44 -21.08 26.08 14.31
N ALA A 45 -22.27 25.47 14.28
CA ALA A 45 -22.82 24.85 13.07
C ALA A 45 -23.07 25.87 11.94
N ASN A 46 -23.50 27.09 12.29
CA ASN A 46 -23.71 28.15 11.31
C ASN A 46 -22.40 28.81 10.88
N ALA A 47 -21.45 29.00 11.80
CA ALA A 47 -20.08 29.42 11.50
C ALA A 47 -19.40 28.45 10.51
N MET A 48 -19.57 27.13 10.71
CA MET A 48 -19.06 26.11 9.78
C MET A 48 -19.72 26.19 8.40
N LYS A 49 -21.02 26.53 8.33
CA LYS A 49 -21.71 26.74 7.04
C LYS A 49 -21.15 27.96 6.31
N ALA A 50 -20.97 29.09 7.02
CA ALA A 50 -20.37 30.29 6.46
C ALA A 50 -18.95 30.01 5.93
N ALA A 51 -18.09 29.36 6.73
CA ALA A 51 -16.75 28.94 6.31
C ALA A 51 -16.77 28.05 5.05
N LYS A 52 -17.68 27.08 4.98
CA LYS A 52 -17.81 26.18 3.82
C LYS A 52 -18.24 26.93 2.56
N ILE A 53 -19.21 27.85 2.66
CA ILE A 53 -19.65 28.69 1.55
C ILE A 53 -18.51 29.56 1.04
N THR A 54 -17.81 30.24 1.96
CA THR A 54 -16.68 31.11 1.61
C THR A 54 -15.54 30.33 0.95
N LYS A 55 -15.16 29.17 1.49
CA LYS A 55 -14.12 28.31 0.88
C LYS A 55 -14.49 27.93 -0.56
N ASN A 56 -15.76 27.59 -0.81
CA ASN A 56 -16.22 27.24 -2.14
C ASN A 56 -16.23 28.44 -3.09
N LYS A 57 -16.57 29.63 -2.60
CA LYS A 57 -16.60 30.88 -3.37
C LYS A 57 -15.18 31.42 -3.64
N HIS A 58 -14.22 31.13 -2.77
CA HIS A 58 -12.84 31.64 -2.81
C HIS A 58 -11.83 30.49 -2.83
N PRO A 59 -11.50 29.93 -4.02
CA PRO A 59 -10.59 28.79 -4.16
C PRO A 59 -9.14 29.03 -3.69
N ILE A 60 -8.78 30.28 -3.37
CA ILE A 60 -7.50 30.63 -2.74
C ILE A 60 -7.32 29.94 -1.38
N PHE A 61 -8.42 29.69 -0.66
CA PHE A 61 -8.39 28.95 0.58
C PHE A 61 -8.31 27.44 0.30
N SER A 62 -7.26 26.82 0.81
CA SER A 62 -7.14 25.36 0.87
C SER A 62 -8.06 24.80 1.95
N SER A 63 -8.15 25.48 3.10
CA SER A 63 -9.05 25.16 4.20
C SER A 63 -9.46 26.42 4.98
N ILE A 64 -10.65 26.35 5.59
CA ILE A 64 -11.16 27.30 6.58
C ILE A 64 -11.85 26.45 7.65
N THR A 65 -11.40 26.50 8.90
CA THR A 65 -11.91 25.70 10.02
C THR A 65 -12.31 26.60 11.18
N VAL A 66 -13.46 26.30 11.78
CA VAL A 66 -13.97 27.01 12.95
C VAL A 66 -13.30 26.47 14.20
N ILE A 67 -12.67 27.35 14.96
CA ILE A 67 -12.03 27.06 16.26
C ILE A 67 -12.74 27.85 17.36
N ASP A 68 -12.64 27.35 18.59
CA ASP A 68 -13.24 28.01 19.75
C ASP A 68 -12.32 29.12 20.26
N GLY A 69 -12.71 30.38 20.05
CA GLY A 69 -12.01 31.57 20.54
C GLY A 69 -12.43 31.99 21.95
N GLY A 70 -13.22 31.14 22.64
CA GLY A 70 -13.73 31.37 23.99
C GLY A 70 -14.96 32.26 24.04
N LYS A 71 -14.85 33.51 23.59
CA LYS A 71 -15.99 34.45 23.50
C LYS A 71 -16.66 34.42 22.13
N ASP A 72 -15.88 34.18 21.10
CA ASP A 72 -16.27 34.22 19.69
C ASP A 72 -15.84 32.93 18.98
N TRP A 73 -16.39 32.69 17.78
CA TRP A 73 -15.91 31.64 16.90
C TRP A 73 -14.80 32.21 16.03
N ASP A 74 -13.58 31.73 16.24
CA ASP A 74 -12.43 32.11 15.44
C ASP A 74 -12.29 31.17 14.23
N TYR A 75 -11.51 31.61 13.23
CA TYR A 75 -11.28 30.84 12.01
C TYR A 75 -9.80 30.66 11.77
N ASP A 76 -9.36 29.40 11.73
CA ASP A 76 -8.06 29.03 11.21
C ASP A 76 -8.18 28.72 9.71
N TYR A 77 -7.24 29.20 8.89
CA TYR A 77 -7.30 29.01 7.45
C TYR A 77 -5.91 28.80 6.85
N THR A 78 -5.86 28.00 5.79
CA THR A 78 -4.65 27.81 4.99
C THR A 78 -4.89 28.22 3.55
N ILE A 79 -3.94 28.94 2.97
CA ILE A 79 -3.99 29.36 1.57
C ILE A 79 -3.25 28.36 0.68
N ARG A 80 -3.74 28.12 -0.54
CA ARG A 80 -3.02 27.30 -1.51
C ARG A 80 -1.71 28.01 -1.88
N ARG A 81 -0.55 27.48 -1.49
CA ARG A 81 0.74 27.97 -2.00
C ARG A 81 0.79 27.75 -3.51
N SER A 82 1.25 28.78 -4.22
CA SER A 82 1.17 28.90 -5.68
C SER A 82 1.93 27.82 -6.46
N LYS A 83 1.33 27.46 -7.60
CA LYS A 83 1.70 26.49 -8.65
C LYS A 83 1.37 25.03 -8.34
N ARG A 84 0.18 24.62 -8.77
CA ARG A 84 -0.08 23.24 -9.21
C ARG A 84 0.08 23.25 -10.72
N GLU A 85 1.04 22.49 -11.22
CA GLU A 85 1.04 22.09 -12.63
C GLU A 85 0.19 20.82 -12.69
N ASP A 86 -0.87 20.83 -13.49
CA ASP A 86 -1.54 19.58 -13.80
C ASP A 86 -0.57 18.76 -14.67
N GLY A 87 -0.06 17.67 -14.11
CA GLY A 87 0.71 16.70 -14.87
C GLY A 87 -0.15 16.07 -15.97
N LYS A 88 0.49 15.41 -16.94
CA LYS A 88 -0.22 14.65 -17.97
C LYS A 88 -1.22 13.69 -17.31
N LYS A 89 -2.38 13.48 -17.95
CA LYS A 89 -3.33 12.44 -17.53
C LYS A 89 -2.56 11.13 -17.36
N LYS A 90 -2.85 10.38 -16.29
CA LYS A 90 -2.31 9.02 -16.13
C LYS A 90 -2.62 8.25 -17.43
N ALA A 91 -1.60 7.59 -17.97
CA ALA A 91 -1.80 6.69 -19.11
C ALA A 91 -2.86 5.67 -18.73
N GLU A 92 -3.71 5.32 -19.71
CA GLU A 92 -4.53 4.13 -19.62
C GLU A 92 -3.57 2.96 -19.39
N ARG A 93 -3.81 2.18 -18.34
CA ARG A 93 -2.82 1.21 -17.87
C ARG A 93 -2.75 0.08 -18.90
N ASP A 94 -1.72 0.07 -19.74
CA ASP A 94 -1.28 -1.11 -20.49
C ASP A 94 -0.69 -2.13 -19.50
N ARG A 95 -1.56 -2.66 -18.62
CA ARG A 95 -1.16 -3.70 -17.66
C ARG A 95 -0.70 -4.91 -18.45
N LYS A 96 0.39 -5.53 -18.00
CA LYS A 96 0.85 -6.82 -18.54
C LYS A 96 -0.23 -7.91 -18.50
N HIS A 97 -1.14 -7.84 -17.52
CA HIS A 97 -2.31 -8.73 -17.42
C HIS A 97 -3.60 -7.94 -17.25
N SER A 98 -4.65 -8.34 -18.00
CA SER A 98 -5.95 -7.64 -18.03
C SER A 98 -6.69 -7.62 -16.69
N ASN A 99 -6.44 -8.60 -15.82
CA ASN A 99 -7.04 -8.74 -14.48
C ASN A 99 -6.10 -8.29 -13.35
N GLN A 100 -4.99 -7.61 -13.66
CA GLN A 100 -4.02 -7.16 -12.66
C GLN A 100 -4.54 -5.97 -11.85
N THR A 101 -4.43 -6.06 -10.53
CA THR A 101 -4.85 -5.04 -9.58
C THR A 101 -3.67 -4.20 -9.05
N CYS A 102 -2.51 -4.84 -8.83
CA CYS A 102 -1.28 -4.18 -8.37
C CYS A 102 -0.54 -3.43 -9.50
N GLU A 103 0.50 -2.67 -9.16
CA GLU A 103 1.40 -2.04 -10.14
C GLU A 103 2.37 -3.05 -10.77
N ASP A 104 2.80 -2.79 -12.01
CA ASP A 104 3.63 -3.74 -12.79
C ASP A 104 4.99 -3.97 -12.12
N GLU A 105 5.60 -2.91 -11.56
CA GLU A 105 6.83 -3.00 -10.76
C GLU A 105 6.65 -3.88 -9.50
N VAL A 106 5.45 -3.87 -8.90
CA VAL A 106 5.12 -4.71 -7.75
C VAL A 106 4.99 -6.16 -8.17
N LEU A 107 4.29 -6.42 -9.28
CA LEU A 107 4.13 -7.77 -9.82
C LEU A 107 5.49 -8.37 -10.19
N GLU A 108 6.35 -7.61 -10.87
CA GLU A 108 7.68 -8.06 -11.30
C GLU A 108 8.54 -8.45 -10.09
N ARG A 109 8.66 -7.57 -9.10
CA ARG A 109 9.39 -7.88 -7.85
C ARG A 109 8.85 -9.14 -7.17
N LEU A 110 7.54 -9.27 -7.02
CA LEU A 110 6.95 -10.44 -6.37
C LEU A 110 7.19 -11.73 -7.18
N GLN A 111 7.12 -11.65 -8.51
CA GLN A 111 7.41 -12.77 -9.41
C GLN A 111 8.87 -13.22 -9.31
N GLU A 112 9.82 -12.28 -9.28
CA GLU A 112 11.25 -12.55 -9.11
C GLU A 112 11.53 -13.22 -7.76
N GLU A 113 10.98 -12.67 -6.67
CA GLU A 113 11.12 -13.26 -5.33
C GLU A 113 10.53 -14.69 -5.27
N LYS A 114 9.36 -14.89 -5.87
CA LYS A 114 8.75 -16.22 -6.02
C LYS A 114 9.68 -17.15 -6.80
N ASP A 115 10.20 -16.72 -7.94
CA ASP A 115 11.08 -17.55 -8.78
C ASP A 115 12.38 -17.93 -8.05
N ALA A 116 12.98 -17.00 -7.31
CA ALA A 116 14.14 -17.26 -6.48
C ALA A 116 13.86 -18.33 -5.41
N ILE A 117 12.75 -18.21 -4.67
CA ILE A 117 12.37 -19.17 -3.62
C ILE A 117 12.04 -20.53 -4.25
N CYS A 118 11.12 -20.57 -5.21
CA CYS A 118 10.69 -21.82 -5.84
C CYS A 118 11.82 -22.54 -6.59
N GLY A 119 12.75 -21.79 -7.19
CA GLY A 119 13.94 -22.33 -7.85
C GLY A 119 14.96 -22.92 -6.87
N SER A 120 14.94 -22.49 -5.61
CA SER A 120 15.84 -23.00 -4.56
C SER A 120 15.39 -24.30 -3.89
N ILE A 121 14.23 -24.86 -4.28
CA ILE A 121 13.67 -26.09 -3.69
C ILE A 121 14.66 -27.26 -3.86
N PRO A 122 15.26 -27.80 -2.77
CA PRO A 122 16.39 -28.73 -2.86
C PRO A 122 16.01 -30.12 -3.41
N LEU A 123 16.72 -30.64 -4.42
CA LEU A 123 16.63 -32.05 -4.84
C LEU A 123 17.42 -32.98 -3.90
N PRO A 124 17.00 -34.24 -3.68
CA PRO A 124 15.90 -34.94 -4.34
C PRO A 124 14.49 -34.62 -3.79
N LYS A 125 13.45 -35.06 -4.51
CA LYS A 125 12.05 -34.98 -4.06
C LYS A 125 11.76 -36.04 -2.98
N CYS A 126 10.86 -35.74 -2.05
CA CYS A 126 10.51 -36.66 -0.95
C CYS A 126 9.74 -37.91 -1.42
N LYS A 127 8.85 -37.77 -2.41
CA LYS A 127 7.98 -38.87 -2.88
C LYS A 127 8.75 -40.16 -3.28
N PRO A 128 9.83 -40.09 -4.09
CA PRO A 128 10.64 -41.28 -4.38
C PRO A 128 11.25 -41.97 -3.16
N ALA A 129 11.61 -41.22 -2.11
CA ALA A 129 12.13 -41.79 -0.87
C ALA A 129 11.00 -42.44 -0.06
N LEU A 130 9.88 -41.73 0.07
CA LEU A 130 8.66 -42.21 0.73
C LEU A 130 8.15 -43.51 0.12
N ASP A 131 8.03 -43.60 -1.20
CA ASP A 131 7.55 -44.78 -1.92
C ASP A 131 8.47 -46.00 -1.68
N LYS A 132 9.79 -45.79 -1.57
CA LYS A 132 10.75 -46.87 -1.26
C LYS A 132 10.60 -47.37 0.17
N LEU A 133 10.49 -46.45 1.12
CA LEU A 133 10.39 -46.80 2.54
C LEU A 133 9.06 -47.47 2.87
N LYS A 134 7.95 -47.02 2.27
CA LYS A 134 6.65 -47.72 2.33
C LYS A 134 6.73 -49.15 1.79
N ALA A 135 7.56 -49.38 0.77
CA ALA A 135 7.80 -50.71 0.22
C ALA A 135 8.84 -51.54 1.01
N GLY A 136 9.29 -51.08 2.19
CA GLY A 136 10.31 -51.76 2.99
C GLY A 136 11.72 -51.77 2.36
N LYS A 137 11.97 -50.90 1.38
CA LYS A 137 13.22 -50.85 0.63
C LYS A 137 14.19 -49.83 1.22
N LYS A 138 15.49 -50.16 1.16
CA LYS A 138 16.57 -49.23 1.51
C LYS A 138 16.66 -48.07 0.53
N LEU A 139 17.05 -46.89 1.00
CA LEU A 139 17.27 -45.69 0.18
C LEU A 139 18.55 -45.76 -0.66
N LYS A 140 18.55 -46.63 -1.66
CA LYS A 140 19.62 -46.74 -2.66
C LYS A 140 19.17 -46.16 -4.00
N GLY A 141 20.06 -45.46 -4.69
CA GLY A 141 19.85 -44.94 -6.05
C GLY A 141 19.85 -43.42 -6.17
N ILE A 142 20.06 -42.92 -7.39
CA ILE A 142 20.29 -41.50 -7.70
C ILE A 142 19.10 -40.62 -7.26
N SER A 143 17.86 -41.11 -7.40
CA SER A 143 16.64 -40.35 -7.10
C SER A 143 16.42 -40.01 -5.62
N VAL A 144 17.18 -40.63 -4.71
CA VAL A 144 17.06 -40.44 -3.24
C VAL A 144 18.43 -40.17 -2.59
N LYS A 145 19.49 -40.07 -3.40
CA LYS A 145 20.86 -39.89 -2.91
C LYS A 145 20.99 -38.51 -2.25
N GLY A 146 21.53 -38.49 -1.03
CA GLY A 146 21.70 -37.26 -0.24
C GLY A 146 20.44 -36.81 0.50
N MET A 147 19.36 -37.61 0.47
CA MET A 147 18.22 -37.37 1.34
C MET A 147 18.62 -37.60 2.79
N THR A 148 18.47 -36.58 3.61
CA THR A 148 18.70 -36.60 5.07
C THR A 148 17.52 -35.92 5.77
N LYS A 149 17.37 -36.11 7.08
CA LYS A 149 16.37 -35.38 7.87
C LYS A 149 16.42 -33.85 7.67
N ASN A 150 17.61 -33.26 7.74
CA ASN A 150 17.79 -31.81 7.54
C ASN A 150 17.45 -31.37 6.11
N HIS A 151 17.74 -32.19 5.10
CA HIS A 151 17.33 -31.94 3.72
C HIS A 151 15.81 -31.86 3.60
N VAL A 152 15.09 -32.82 4.21
CA VAL A 152 13.62 -32.85 4.18
C VAL A 152 13.03 -31.65 4.90
N ILE A 153 13.54 -31.28 6.08
CA ILE A 153 13.11 -30.09 6.82
C ILE A 153 13.31 -28.82 5.99
N ASN A 154 14.50 -28.64 5.39
CA ASN A 154 14.78 -27.46 4.56
C ASN A 154 13.88 -27.42 3.32
N ARG A 155 13.60 -28.58 2.72
CA ARG A 155 12.69 -28.69 1.57
C ARG A 155 11.24 -28.34 1.95
N ILE A 156 10.74 -28.79 3.10
CA ILE A 156 9.42 -28.42 3.64
C ILE A 156 9.32 -26.90 3.77
N ARG A 157 10.31 -26.26 4.40
CA ARG A 157 10.37 -24.81 4.59
C ARG A 157 10.27 -24.05 3.26
N ILE A 158 11.10 -24.41 2.27
CA ILE A 158 11.14 -23.69 0.99
C ILE A 158 9.87 -23.97 0.15
N ILE A 159 9.30 -25.17 0.22
CA ILE A 159 8.00 -25.45 -0.43
C ILE A 159 6.90 -24.58 0.17
N GLN A 160 6.84 -24.46 1.49
CA GLN A 160 5.88 -23.60 2.17
C GLN A 160 6.06 -22.13 1.76
N GLU A 161 7.29 -21.61 1.81
CA GLU A 161 7.58 -20.23 1.39
C GLU A 161 7.20 -19.96 -0.08
N CYS A 162 7.41 -20.92 -0.98
CA CYS A 162 7.00 -20.79 -2.38
C CYS A 162 5.46 -20.83 -2.54
N ILE A 163 4.72 -21.60 -1.72
CA ILE A 163 3.25 -21.58 -1.68
C ILE A 163 2.77 -20.21 -1.21
N ASP A 164 3.31 -19.73 -0.08
CA ASP A 164 2.93 -18.46 0.52
C ASP A 164 3.18 -17.30 -0.43
N LYS A 165 4.32 -17.31 -1.13
CA LYS A 165 4.65 -16.26 -2.10
C LYS A 165 3.73 -16.24 -3.32
N ARG A 166 3.32 -17.43 -3.79
CA ARG A 166 2.30 -17.55 -4.84
C ARG A 166 0.97 -16.98 -4.37
N GLN A 167 0.54 -17.33 -3.15
CA GLN A 167 -0.70 -16.80 -2.59
C GLN A 167 -0.63 -15.28 -2.41
N GLN A 168 0.51 -14.74 -1.98
CA GLN A 168 0.72 -13.28 -1.88
C GLN A 168 0.51 -12.58 -3.22
N ILE A 169 1.10 -13.09 -4.31
CA ILE A 169 0.88 -12.53 -5.66
C ILE A 169 -0.62 -12.60 -6.02
N GLN A 170 -1.27 -13.71 -5.71
CA GLN A 170 -2.69 -13.90 -6.01
C GLN A 170 -3.56 -12.88 -5.28
N ASP A 171 -3.29 -12.64 -4.01
CA ASP A 171 -4.07 -11.73 -3.18
C ASP A 171 -3.79 -10.26 -3.55
N GLU A 172 -2.51 -9.89 -3.66
CA GLU A 172 -2.10 -8.50 -3.90
C GLU A 172 -2.30 -8.06 -5.36
N CYS A 173 -2.06 -8.95 -6.33
CA CYS A 173 -2.05 -8.60 -7.75
C CYS A 173 -3.27 -9.11 -8.52
N PHE A 174 -4.04 -10.06 -8.00
CA PHE A 174 -5.17 -10.67 -8.72
C PHE A 174 -6.45 -10.78 -7.88
N GLY A 175 -6.54 -10.01 -6.79
CA GLY A 175 -7.76 -9.88 -5.98
C GLY A 175 -8.22 -11.17 -5.31
N GLY A 176 -7.29 -12.09 -5.03
CA GLY A 176 -7.56 -13.34 -4.33
C GLY A 176 -8.39 -14.36 -5.12
N LYS A 177 -8.59 -14.14 -6.43
CA LYS A 177 -9.35 -15.07 -7.31
C LYS A 177 -8.40 -15.87 -8.20
N PRO A 178 -7.88 -17.02 -7.73
CA PRO A 178 -6.95 -17.81 -8.51
C PRO A 178 -7.61 -18.33 -9.79
N ASP A 179 -6.82 -18.41 -10.86
CA ASP A 179 -7.21 -19.17 -12.04
C ASP A 179 -6.89 -20.66 -11.84
N GLN A 180 -7.42 -21.51 -12.72
CA GLN A 180 -7.21 -22.96 -12.62
C GLN A 180 -5.71 -23.33 -12.61
N ARG A 181 -4.89 -22.61 -13.38
CA ARG A 181 -3.45 -22.89 -13.46
C ARG A 181 -2.75 -22.59 -12.14
N HIS A 182 -3.16 -21.52 -11.46
CA HIS A 182 -2.69 -21.16 -10.14
C HIS A 182 -3.10 -22.24 -9.12
N GLU A 183 -4.37 -22.63 -9.10
CA GLU A 183 -4.86 -23.67 -8.20
C GLU A 183 -4.13 -25.00 -8.40
N ASP A 184 -3.96 -25.44 -9.64
CA ASP A 184 -3.26 -26.67 -9.97
C ASP A 184 -1.80 -26.63 -9.48
N ALA A 185 -1.11 -25.50 -9.67
CA ALA A 185 0.26 -25.32 -9.21
C ALA A 185 0.36 -25.36 -7.68
N ILE A 186 -0.54 -24.69 -6.96
CA ILE A 186 -0.60 -24.71 -5.50
C ILE A 186 -0.90 -26.13 -4.99
N ASN A 187 -1.84 -26.83 -5.61
CA ASN A 187 -2.22 -28.19 -5.21
C ASN A 187 -1.08 -29.19 -5.42
N GLN A 188 -0.35 -29.11 -6.53
CA GLN A 188 0.85 -29.93 -6.75
C GLN A 188 1.91 -29.69 -5.68
N MET A 189 2.08 -28.43 -5.26
CA MET A 189 3.02 -28.06 -4.21
C MET A 189 2.58 -28.54 -2.82
N LYS A 190 1.30 -28.41 -2.49
CA LYS A 190 0.72 -28.95 -1.25
C LYS A 190 0.89 -30.46 -1.16
N ASN A 191 0.62 -31.19 -2.25
CA ASN A 191 0.89 -32.63 -2.29
C ASN A 191 2.40 -32.93 -2.10
N ALA A 192 3.28 -32.16 -2.73
CA ALA A 192 4.72 -32.32 -2.51
C ALA A 192 5.15 -32.05 -1.06
N LEU A 193 4.51 -31.07 -0.39
CA LEU A 193 4.70 -30.76 1.02
C LEU A 193 4.25 -31.92 1.92
N GLU A 194 3.05 -32.45 1.68
CA GLU A 194 2.48 -33.59 2.42
C GLU A 194 3.38 -34.82 2.31
N ASN A 195 3.90 -35.14 1.11
CA ASN A 195 4.85 -36.24 0.95
C ASN A 195 6.13 -36.04 1.78
N CYS A 196 6.60 -34.80 1.93
CA CYS A 196 7.77 -34.50 2.75
C CYS A 196 7.47 -34.57 4.25
N GLN A 197 6.31 -34.08 4.68
CA GLN A 197 5.84 -34.20 6.06
C GLN A 197 5.67 -35.67 6.44
N GLU A 198 4.97 -36.45 5.62
CA GLU A 198 4.79 -37.89 5.86
C GLU A 198 6.13 -38.64 5.94
N LEU A 199 7.08 -38.28 5.08
CA LEU A 199 8.43 -38.86 5.11
C LEU A 199 9.16 -38.51 6.42
N LEU A 200 9.07 -37.26 6.87
CA LEU A 200 9.71 -36.81 8.11
C LEU A 200 9.09 -37.45 9.35
N ASP A 201 7.76 -37.50 9.40
CA ASP A 201 7.01 -37.96 10.58
C ASP A 201 7.12 -39.47 10.78
N ASN A 202 7.06 -40.25 9.69
CA ASN A 202 7.04 -41.71 9.77
C ASN A 202 8.43 -42.35 9.58
N TYR A 203 9.34 -41.67 8.89
CA TYR A 203 10.63 -42.25 8.51
C TYR A 203 11.83 -41.35 8.80
N GLY A 204 11.66 -40.29 9.59
CA GLY A 204 12.72 -39.33 9.91
C GLY A 204 13.97 -39.93 10.55
N ASP A 205 13.86 -41.10 11.20
CA ASP A 205 14.99 -41.82 11.81
C ASP A 205 15.71 -42.76 10.84
N TYR A 206 15.12 -43.02 9.66
CA TYR A 206 15.65 -43.91 8.63
C TYR A 206 16.35 -43.16 7.48
N ILE A 207 16.38 -41.82 7.57
CA ILE A 207 16.94 -40.90 6.56
C ILE A 207 17.96 -39.94 7.18
#